data_AF-A0A377W391-F1
#
_entry.id   AF-A0A377W391-F1
#
_cell.length_a   1.000
_cell.length_b   1.000
_cell.length_c   1.000
_cell.angle_alpha   90.00
_cell.angle_beta   90.00
_cell.angle_gamma   90.00
#
_symmetry.space_group_name_H-M   'P 1'
#
loop_
_entity.id
_entity.type
_entity.pdbx_description
1 polymer ?
#
loop_
_entity_poly.entity_id
_entity_poly.type
_entity_poly.pdbx_seq_one_letter_code
_entity_poly.pdbx_strand_id
1 'polypeptide(L)' 'MFNVVTGSGAGCGAALTAHPQVAKVSFTGSTATGKQIARVAADRLTRVTLELVARIRRLCSKTPTPSGIEG' A
#
# COMPACT_ATOMS: atom_id res chain seq x y z
N MET A 1 -4.91 19.48 -18.54
CA MET A 1 -3.44 19.38 -18.36
C MET A 1 -3.16 18.20 -17.45
N PHE A 2 -2.10 17.43 -17.71
CA PHE A 2 -1.67 16.30 -16.91
C PHE A 2 -0.14 16.28 -16.86
N ASN A 3 0.41 16.03 -15.68
CA ASN A 3 1.84 16.01 -15.43
C ASN A 3 2.24 14.66 -14.86
N VAL A 4 3.37 14.12 -15.34
CA VAL A 4 4.00 12.92 -14.77
C VAL A 4 5.30 13.34 -14.14
N VAL A 5 5.50 12.96 -12.88
CA VAL A 5 6.75 13.14 -12.16
C VAL A 5 7.18 11.77 -11.66
N THR A 6 8.40 11.36 -11.99
CA THR A 6 8.98 10.10 -11.54
C THR A 6 9.87 10.34 -10.32
N GLY A 7 9.91 9.37 -9.42
CA GLY A 7 10.77 9.44 -8.25
C GLY A 7 10.38 8.42 -7.19
N SER A 8 11.17 8.36 -6.11
CA SER A 8 10.92 7.41 -5.02
C SER A 8 9.76 7.84 -4.14
N GLY A 9 9.16 6.89 -3.42
CA GLY A 9 8.13 7.18 -2.43
C GLY A 9 8.64 8.06 -1.29
N ALA A 10 9.90 7.88 -0.87
CA ALA A 10 10.51 8.69 0.20
C ALA A 10 10.84 10.13 -0.24
N GLY A 11 11.13 10.35 -1.52
CA GLY A 11 11.37 11.68 -2.08
C GLY A 11 10.09 12.31 -2.60
N CYS A 12 9.75 12.01 -3.86
CA CYS A 12 8.60 12.62 -4.55
C CYS A 12 7.27 12.31 -3.87
N GLY A 13 7.06 11.05 -3.44
CA GLY A 13 5.81 10.65 -2.79
C GLY A 13 5.55 11.45 -1.51
N ALA A 14 6.52 11.47 -0.60
CA ALA A 14 6.43 12.20 0.66
C ALA A 14 6.18 13.70 0.43
N ALA A 15 6.96 14.33 -0.46
CA ALA A 15 6.82 15.75 -0.79
C ALA A 15 5.42 16.08 -1.33
N LEU A 16 4.90 15.28 -2.27
CA LEU A 16 3.58 15.48 -2.86
C LEU A 16 2.46 15.28 -1.82
N THR A 17 2.56 14.26 -0.97
CA THR A 17 1.52 13.96 0.04
C THR A 17 1.44 15.01 1.15
N ALA A 18 2.54 15.72 1.44
CA ALA A 18 2.58 16.81 2.42
C ALA A 18 2.26 18.19 1.80
N HIS A 19 2.20 18.30 0.47
CA HIS A 19 2.19 19.59 -0.22
C HIS A 19 0.88 20.37 -0.02
N PRO A 20 0.94 21.67 0.33
CA PRO A 20 -0.25 22.49 0.64
C PRO A 20 -1.28 22.61 -0.47
N GLN A 21 -0.84 22.53 -1.71
CA GLN A 21 -1.71 22.72 -2.86
C GLN A 21 -2.33 21.41 -3.37
N VAL A 22 -2.03 20.26 -2.75
CA VAL A 22 -2.60 18.97 -3.14
C VAL A 22 -3.90 18.74 -2.38
N ALA A 23 -5.03 18.89 -3.07
CA ALA A 23 -6.36 18.77 -2.47
C ALA A 23 -6.84 17.32 -2.27
N LYS A 24 -6.27 16.36 -3.01
CA LYS A 24 -6.64 14.93 -2.95
C LYS A 24 -5.44 14.06 -3.28
N VAL A 25 -5.31 12.94 -2.57
CA VAL A 25 -4.36 11.86 -2.87
C VAL A 25 -5.12 10.58 -3.19
N SER A 26 -4.79 9.95 -4.31
CA SER A 26 -5.27 8.61 -4.67
C SER A 26 -4.05 7.69 -4.75
N PHE A 27 -4.02 6.66 -3.91
CA PHE A 27 -2.85 5.79 -3.79
C PHE A 27 -3.23 4.32 -3.87
N THR A 28 -2.43 3.58 -4.64
CA THR A 28 -2.48 2.11 -4.70
C THR A 28 -1.12 1.56 -4.29
N GLY A 29 -1.11 0.61 -3.35
CA GLY A 29 0.15 -0.01 -2.95
C GLY A 29 0.07 -0.76 -1.62
N SER A 30 1.20 -0.78 -0.90
CA SER A 30 1.29 -1.51 0.36
C SER A 30 0.51 -0.82 1.48
N THR A 31 -0.07 -1.61 2.38
CA THR A 31 -0.72 -1.09 3.59
C THR A 31 0.24 -0.26 4.45
N ALA A 32 1.53 -0.60 4.49
CA ALA A 32 2.53 0.14 5.27
C ALA A 32 2.69 1.57 4.75
N THR A 33 2.85 1.74 3.44
CA THR A 33 2.94 3.06 2.80
C THR A 33 1.63 3.83 2.91
N GLY A 34 0.48 3.17 2.65
CA GLY A 34 -0.84 3.79 2.75
C GLY A 34 -1.12 4.38 4.13
N LYS A 35 -0.69 3.71 5.21
CA LYS A 35 -0.78 4.23 6.57
C LYS A 35 0.05 5.50 6.78
N GLN A 36 1.24 5.60 6.19
CA GLN A 36 2.07 6.81 6.27
C GLN A 36 1.40 7.97 5.52
N ILE A 37 0.89 7.71 4.32
CA ILE A 37 0.15 8.72 3.53
C ILE A 37 -1.06 9.24 4.31
N ALA A 38 -1.85 8.35 4.91
CA ALA A 38 -3.01 8.72 5.71
C ALA A 38 -2.65 9.62 6.91
N ARG A 39 -1.54 9.31 7.60
CA ARG A 39 -1.06 10.12 8.74
C ARG A 39 -0.70 11.53 8.32
N VAL A 40 0.11 11.68 7.26
CA VAL A 40 0.50 12.99 6.74
C VAL A 40 -0.71 13.77 6.22
N ALA A 41 -1.64 13.10 5.55
CA ALA A 41 -2.87 13.73 5.05
C ALA A 41 -3.80 14.21 6.18
N ALA A 42 -3.77 13.56 7.35
CA ALA A 42 -4.64 13.89 8.47
C ALA A 42 -4.35 15.29 9.04
N ASP A 43 -3.08 15.70 9.09
CA ASP A 43 -2.66 17.01 9.60
C ASP A 43 -3.32 18.18 8.84
N ARG A 44 -3.76 17.93 7.61
CA ARG A 44 -4.32 18.93 6.68
C ARG A 44 -5.74 18.62 6.24
N LEU A 45 -6.31 17.52 6.71
CA LEU A 45 -7.59 16.96 6.25
C LEU A 45 -7.65 16.77 4.72
N THR A 46 -6.51 16.41 4.10
CA THR A 46 -6.45 16.11 2.66
C THR A 46 -7.30 14.87 2.36
N ARG A 47 -8.14 14.93 1.32
CA ARG A 47 -8.98 13.78 0.94
C ARG A 47 -8.09 12.63 0.43
N VAL A 48 -8.28 11.44 0.96
CA VAL A 48 -7.51 10.24 0.58
C VAL A 48 -8.40 9.12 0.07
N THR A 49 -7.93 8.44 -0.98
CA THR A 49 -8.46 7.14 -1.43
C THR A 49 -7.30 6.16 -1.44
N LEU A 50 -7.44 5.04 -0.72
CA LEU A 50 -6.37 4.09 -0.48
C LEU A 50 -6.80 2.69 -0.92
N GLU A 51 -6.22 2.22 -2.02
CA GLU A 51 -6.40 0.85 -2.53
C GLU A 51 -5.21 0.00 -2.08
N LEU A 52 -5.37 -0.68 -0.95
CA LEU A 52 -4.26 -1.30 -0.23
C LEU A 52 -4.32 -2.82 -0.33
N VAL A 53 -3.19 -3.42 -0.71
CA VAL A 53 -3.04 -4.88 -0.68
C VAL A 53 -2.44 -5.28 0.66
N ALA A 54 -3.19 -6.09 1.41
CA ALA A 54 -2.69 -6.78 2.58
C ALA A 54 -1.95 -8.06 2.17
N ARG A 55 -0.93 -8.46 2.94
CA ARG A 55 -0.28 -9.76 2.73
C ARG A 55 -1.28 -10.86 3.07
N ILE A 56 -1.74 -11.59 2.06
CA ILE A 56 -2.58 -12.77 2.26
C ILE A 56 -1.70 -13.90 2.80
N ARG A 57 -1.93 -14.31 4.04
CA ARG A 57 -1.32 -15.52 4.60
C ARG A 57 -2.09 -16.72 4.05
N ARG A 58 -1.54 -17.38 3.03
CA ARG A 58 -2.10 -18.64 2.52
C ARG A 58 -1.87 -19.70 3.59
N LEU A 59 -2.94 -20.12 4.27
CA LEU A 59 -2.90 -21.32 5.11
C LEU A 59 -2.97 -22.52 4.17
N CYS A 60 -1.83 -23.01 3.70
CA CYS A 60 -1.78 -24.35 3.13
C CYS A 60 -1.95 -25.34 4.28
N SER A 61 -3.09 -26.04 4.35
CA SER A 61 -3.18 -27.25 5.15
C SER A 61 -2.14 -28.22 4.62
N LYS A 62 -1.16 -28.59 5.45
CA LYS A 62 -0.35 -29.78 5.19
C LYS A 62 -1.32 -30.96 5.25
N THR A 63 -1.87 -31.38 4.11
CA THR A 63 -2.39 -32.75 3.98
C THR A 63 -1.19 -33.67 4.15
N PRO A 64 -1.14 -34.52 5.19
CA PRO A 64 -0.10 -35.53 5.27
C PRO A 64 -0.26 -36.47 4.07
N THR A 65 0.81 -36.60 3.28
CA THR A 65 0.93 -37.65 2.26
C THR A 65 0.77 -39.01 2.96
N PRO A 66 -0.12 -39.90 2.51
CA PRO A 66 -0.16 -41.26 3.02
C PRO A 66 1.05 -42.02 2.45
N SER A 67 2.17 -42.02 3.18
CA SER A 67 3.27 -42.95 2.96
C SER A 67 2.96 -44.24 3.72
N GLY A 68 2.50 -45.27 3.02
CA GLY A 68 2.26 -46.57 3.64
C GLY A 68 1.45 -47.53 2.78
N ILE A 69 2.00 -47.96 1.64
CA ILE A 69 1.74 -49.27 1.04
C ILE A 69 3.04 -49.77 0.37
N GLU A 70 4.00 -50.16 1.19
CA GLU A 70 4.98 -51.19 0.79
C GLU A 70 4.62 -52.46 1.54
N GLY A 71 4.15 -53.45 0.78
CA GLY A 71 3.81 -54.80 1.18
C GLY A 71 3.80 -55.67 -0.07
#